data_AF-A0A4Y6RAR8-F1
#
_entry.id   AF-A0A4Y6RAR8-F1
#
_cell.length_a   1.000
_cell.length_b   1.000
_cell.length_c   1.000
_cell.angle_alpha   90.00
_cell.angle_beta   90.00
_cell.angle_gamma   90.00
#
_symmetry.space_group_name_H-M   'P 1'
#
loop_
_entity.id
_entity.type
_entity.pdbx_description
1 polymer ?
#
loop_
_entity_poly.entity_id
_entity_poly.type
_entity_poly.pdbx_seq_one_letter_code
_entity_poly.pdbx_strand_id
1 'polypeptide(L)'
;MASKFTAGMKNVVDVLNQMWDAYAAGPYNAVPLTGGTMTGSLTTPLVLTDKLGNYTGPVVLSSGAGQVRPDGDGTHTMGTGNFRWSVLYASSDTIATSDANEKEQFRPFSADELAVAKALASIIGMYKWREAIARKGLDARWHAGPYAQEVIAVFSAHGLDAFEHGVACYDEWPEGAIEHPATPDRAAWTEIIPAGSRYALRYAELNLWLARGFDARLAALEAAAKA
;
A
#
# COMPACT_ATOMS: atom_id res chain seq x y z
N MET A 1 64.96 35.27 10.27
CA MET A 1 63.59 34.84 10.63
C MET A 1 62.65 35.35 9.55
N ALA A 2 62.07 34.45 8.75
CA ALA A 2 61.18 34.84 7.65
C ALA A 2 59.97 35.59 8.21
N SER A 3 59.73 36.81 7.72
CA SER A 3 58.58 37.62 8.08
C SER A 3 57.30 36.90 7.62
N LYS A 4 56.64 36.20 8.54
CA LYS A 4 55.41 35.43 8.25
C LYS A 4 54.17 36.31 8.07
N PHE A 5 54.32 37.63 8.09
CA PHE A 5 53.23 38.58 7.97
C PHE A 5 53.58 39.66 6.94
N THR A 6 52.79 39.76 5.88
CA THR A 6 52.87 40.81 4.86
C THR A 6 51.83 41.90 5.16
N ALA A 7 52.13 43.14 4.75
CA ALA A 7 51.20 44.25 4.90
C ALA A 7 49.88 43.94 4.16
N GLY A 8 48.76 44.01 4.88
CA GLY A 8 47.43 43.67 4.35
C GLY A 8 46.92 42.26 4.68
N MET A 9 47.70 41.42 5.39
CA MET A 9 47.20 40.14 5.90
C MET A 9 46.11 40.37 6.96
N LYS A 10 44.92 39.86 6.68
CA LYS A 10 43.78 39.88 7.60
C LYS A 10 44.11 39.08 8.86
N ASN A 11 43.76 39.61 10.02
CA ASN A 11 43.93 38.86 11.26
C ASN A 11 42.85 37.75 11.35
N VAL A 12 43.04 36.82 12.29
CA VAL A 12 42.11 35.68 12.48
C VAL A 12 40.67 36.13 12.73
N VAL A 13 40.46 37.23 13.46
CA VAL A 13 39.14 37.77 13.77
C VAL A 13 38.46 38.30 12.51
N ASP A 14 39.19 39.00 11.64
CA ASP A 14 38.67 39.52 10.37
C ASP A 14 38.31 38.40 9.39
N VAL A 15 39.08 37.30 9.41
CA VAL A 15 38.77 36.09 8.63
C VAL A 15 37.51 35.42 9.17
N LEU A 16 37.37 35.30 10.50
CA LEU A 16 36.18 34.75 11.14
C LEU A 16 34.93 35.59 10.86
N ASN A 17 35.03 36.92 10.92
CA ASN A 17 33.92 37.81 10.59
C ASN A 17 33.53 37.69 9.12
N GLN A 18 34.50 37.55 8.20
CA GLN A 18 34.19 37.29 6.79
C GLN A 18 33.53 35.93 6.55
N MET A 19 33.93 34.90 7.29
CA MET A 19 33.26 33.60 7.25
C MET A 19 31.82 33.72 7.75
N TRP A 20 31.58 34.50 8.81
CA TRP A 20 30.26 34.77 9.34
C TRP A 20 29.39 35.57 8.35
N ASP A 21 29.94 36.64 7.78
CA ASP A 21 29.22 37.47 6.80
C ASP A 21 28.91 36.70 5.52
N ALA A 22 29.83 35.84 5.05
CA ALA A 22 29.59 34.95 3.91
C ALA A 22 28.53 33.87 4.23
N TYR A 23 28.52 33.35 5.46
CA TYR A 23 27.48 32.45 5.96
C TYR A 23 26.11 33.14 6.03
N ALA A 24 26.07 34.39 6.50
CA ALA A 24 24.86 35.19 6.59
C ALA A 24 24.34 35.69 5.22
N ALA A 25 25.24 35.98 4.27
CA ALA A 25 24.90 36.48 2.94
C ALA A 25 24.57 35.37 1.92
N GLY A 26 25.09 34.16 2.13
CA GLY A 26 24.68 32.89 1.51
C GLY A 26 24.59 32.81 -0.02
N PRO A 27 25.51 32.08 -0.68
CA PRO A 27 25.23 31.46 -1.98
C PRO A 27 25.18 29.92 -1.91
N TYR A 28 25.15 29.34 -0.71
CA TYR A 28 25.10 27.89 -0.54
C TYR A 28 23.75 27.48 0.04
N ASN A 29 23.10 26.52 -0.62
CA ASN A 29 21.89 25.82 -0.18
C ASN A 29 22.07 25.01 1.12
N ALA A 30 22.86 25.50 2.07
CA ALA A 30 22.94 24.95 3.41
C ALA A 30 21.73 25.46 4.18
N VAL A 31 20.87 24.53 4.58
CA VAL A 31 19.76 24.80 5.51
C VAL A 31 20.35 25.46 6.75
N PRO A 32 19.92 26.67 7.15
CA PRO A 32 20.36 27.25 8.42
C PRO A 32 20.01 26.27 9.56
N LEU A 33 20.96 26.03 10.47
CA LEU A 33 20.79 25.13 11.63
C LEU A 33 19.67 25.60 12.59
N THR A 34 19.19 26.83 12.40
CA THR A 34 18.08 27.46 13.10
C THR A 34 16.71 27.23 12.45
N GLY A 35 16.65 26.50 11.33
CA GLY A 35 15.44 26.29 10.56
C GLY A 35 15.17 27.45 9.58
N GLY A 36 14.84 27.10 8.33
CA GLY A 36 14.48 28.03 7.28
C GLY A 36 13.65 27.33 6.21
N THR A 37 12.83 28.07 5.49
CA THR A 37 12.03 27.54 4.38
C THR A 37 12.85 27.62 3.10
N MET A 38 13.11 26.49 2.44
CA MET A 38 13.74 26.49 1.13
C MET A 38 12.77 27.10 0.11
N THR A 39 13.18 28.16 -0.59
CA THR A 39 12.42 28.76 -1.68
C THR A 39 13.18 28.57 -2.99
N GLY A 40 12.53 28.00 -4.01
CA GLY A 40 13.13 27.72 -5.32
C GLY A 40 12.89 26.27 -5.77
N SER A 41 13.06 26.01 -7.08
CA SER A 41 12.97 24.63 -7.62
C SER A 41 14.16 23.81 -7.13
N LEU A 42 13.89 22.67 -6.49
CA LEU A 42 14.90 21.68 -6.20
C LEU A 42 15.37 21.07 -7.54
N THR A 43 16.66 21.19 -7.84
CA THR A 43 17.27 20.63 -9.06
C THR A 43 17.55 19.13 -8.94
N THR A 44 17.36 18.54 -7.76
CA THR A 44 17.49 17.10 -7.50
C THR A 44 16.15 16.53 -7.06
N PRO A 45 15.83 15.26 -7.39
CA PRO A 45 14.65 14.61 -6.86
C PRO A 45 14.68 14.68 -5.33
N LEU A 46 13.53 15.00 -4.74
CA LEU A 46 13.33 14.92 -3.30
C LEU A 46 13.64 13.47 -2.87
N VAL A 47 14.80 13.28 -2.24
CA VAL A 47 15.10 12.04 -1.54
C VAL A 47 14.34 12.13 -0.23
N LEU A 48 13.18 11.46 -0.15
CA LEU A 48 12.52 11.16 1.11
C LEU A 48 13.32 10.06 1.81
N THR A 49 14.48 10.42 2.36
CA THR A 49 15.10 9.62 3.40
C THR A 49 14.33 9.88 4.69
N ASP A 50 13.88 8.80 5.32
CA ASP A 50 13.48 8.87 6.72
C ASP A 50 14.57 9.59 7.52
N LYS A 51 14.17 10.61 8.28
CA LYS A 51 15.05 11.42 9.13
C LYS A 51 15.46 10.68 10.42
N LEU A 52 15.32 9.36 10.47
CA LEU A 52 15.64 8.50 11.59
C LEU A 52 16.36 7.27 11.03
N GLY A 53 17.68 7.27 11.10
CA GLY A 53 18.54 6.22 10.51
C GLY A 53 18.42 4.83 11.13
N ASN A 54 17.22 4.30 11.34
CA ASN A 54 16.94 2.99 11.94
C ASN A 54 15.82 2.19 11.25
N TYR A 55 15.31 2.60 10.08
CA TYR A 55 14.49 1.72 9.23
C TYR A 55 15.30 1.22 8.04
N THR A 56 15.70 -0.04 8.09
CA THR A 56 16.28 -0.80 6.96
C THR A 56 15.16 -1.12 5.95
N GLY A 57 14.75 -0.11 5.18
CA GLY A 57 13.81 -0.27 4.08
C GLY A 57 13.35 1.07 3.52
N PRO A 58 13.86 1.56 2.38
CA PRO A 58 13.46 2.84 1.82
C PRO A 58 11.97 2.85 1.39
N VAL A 59 11.28 3.98 1.58
CA VAL A 59 10.08 4.31 0.81
C VAL A 59 10.55 4.52 -0.63
N VAL A 60 10.42 3.48 -1.47
CA VAL A 60 10.91 3.55 -2.85
C VAL A 60 9.83 4.02 -3.81
N LEU A 61 9.65 5.33 -3.84
CA LEU A 61 8.74 5.99 -4.76
C LEU A 61 9.55 6.87 -5.72
N SER A 62 9.49 6.57 -7.01
CA SER A 62 9.97 7.49 -8.04
C SER A 62 8.85 8.47 -8.37
N SER A 63 9.09 9.76 -8.13
CA SER A 63 8.24 10.84 -8.61
C SER A 63 8.86 11.49 -9.84
N GLY A 64 8.23 11.32 -10.99
CA GLY A 64 8.63 11.95 -12.26
C GLY A 64 7.43 12.05 -13.19
N ALA A 65 7.34 13.11 -13.98
CA ALA A 65 6.25 13.34 -14.94
C ALA A 65 4.81 13.25 -14.36
N GLY A 66 4.63 13.57 -13.07
CA GLY A 66 3.32 13.58 -12.41
C GLY A 66 2.84 12.22 -11.88
N GLN A 67 3.71 11.22 -11.81
CA GLN A 67 3.39 9.86 -11.34
C GLN A 67 4.06 9.54 -10.01
N VAL A 68 3.43 8.68 -9.21
CA VAL A 68 4.03 7.99 -8.06
C VAL A 68 4.08 6.50 -8.41
N ARG A 69 5.28 5.93 -8.46
CA ARG A 69 5.48 4.53 -8.88
C ARG A 69 6.58 3.85 -8.06
N PRO A 70 6.59 2.50 -7.97
CA PRO A 70 7.74 1.77 -7.43
C PRO A 70 9.02 2.01 -8.27
N ASP A 71 10.20 1.75 -7.68
CA ASP A 71 11.47 1.71 -8.43
C ASP A 71 11.63 0.46 -9.31
N GLY A 72 11.05 -0.67 -8.89
CA GLY A 72 11.02 -1.92 -9.64
C GLY A 72 9.62 -2.27 -10.15
N ASP A 73 9.57 -2.86 -11.34
CA ASP A 73 8.32 -3.37 -11.90
C ASP A 73 7.87 -4.65 -11.16
N GLY A 74 6.64 -4.68 -10.68
CA GLY A 74 6.06 -5.83 -9.96
C GLY A 74 6.72 -6.19 -8.61
N THR A 75 7.61 -5.37 -8.05
CA THR A 75 8.42 -5.77 -6.87
C THR A 75 7.90 -5.31 -5.51
N HIS A 76 6.92 -4.40 -5.46
CA HIS A 76 6.44 -3.79 -4.21
C HIS A 76 4.93 -3.88 -4.04
N THR A 77 4.48 -4.05 -2.80
CA THR A 77 3.06 -4.01 -2.43
C THR A 77 2.66 -2.65 -1.87
N MET A 78 1.39 -2.29 -2.02
CA MET A 78 0.81 -1.10 -1.39
C MET A 78 0.08 -1.49 -0.10
N GLY A 79 0.83 -1.53 1.00
CA GLY A 79 0.36 -2.01 2.30
C GLY A 79 0.60 -3.51 2.51
N THR A 80 0.22 -3.98 3.69
CA THR A 80 0.39 -5.38 4.14
C THR A 80 -0.80 -5.83 5.01
N GLY A 81 -0.83 -7.11 5.38
CA GLY A 81 -1.88 -7.70 6.22
C GLY A 81 -2.14 -6.93 7.52
N ASN A 82 -1.10 -6.37 8.16
CA ASN A 82 -1.18 -5.54 9.37
C ASN A 82 -1.17 -4.02 9.12
N PHE A 83 -0.67 -3.53 7.97
CA PHE A 83 -0.69 -2.10 7.59
C PHE A 83 -1.55 -1.85 6.35
N ARG A 84 -2.87 -1.75 6.56
CA ARG A 84 -3.84 -1.58 5.47
C ARG A 84 -4.23 -0.12 5.29
N TRP A 85 -4.40 0.27 4.03
CA TRP A 85 -5.06 1.53 3.69
C TRP A 85 -6.54 1.49 4.07
N SER A 86 -7.06 2.60 4.59
CA SER A 86 -8.47 2.68 4.98
C SER A 86 -9.39 2.80 3.77
N VAL A 87 -9.03 3.65 2.80
CA VAL A 87 -9.75 3.90 1.55
C VAL A 87 -8.77 4.37 0.47
N LEU A 88 -9.02 4.01 -0.78
CA LEU A 88 -8.37 4.59 -1.96
C LEU A 88 -9.38 5.47 -2.71
N TYR A 89 -9.06 6.75 -2.92
CA TYR A 89 -9.87 7.66 -3.74
C TYR A 89 -9.15 7.90 -5.07
N ALA A 90 -9.79 7.51 -6.18
CA ALA A 90 -9.27 7.68 -7.53
C ALA A 90 -10.38 8.19 -8.46
N SER A 91 -10.01 8.93 -9.51
CA SER A 91 -10.97 9.40 -10.52
C SER A 91 -11.42 8.30 -11.50
N SER A 92 -10.67 7.21 -11.58
CA SER A 92 -10.95 6.03 -12.39
C SER A 92 -10.54 4.76 -11.63
N ASP A 93 -11.03 3.61 -12.08
CA ASP A 93 -10.72 2.31 -11.47
C ASP A 93 -9.24 1.90 -11.64
N THR A 94 -8.85 0.86 -10.89
CA THR A 94 -7.52 0.26 -10.97
C THR A 94 -7.33 -0.50 -12.29
N ILE A 95 -6.15 -0.37 -12.90
CA ILE A 95 -5.76 -1.13 -14.09
C ILE A 95 -4.99 -2.38 -13.63
N ALA A 96 -5.35 -3.55 -14.15
CA ALA A 96 -4.62 -4.81 -13.94
C ALA A 96 -4.11 -5.34 -15.29
N THR A 97 -2.83 -5.72 -15.36
CA THR A 97 -2.24 -6.32 -16.56
C THR A 97 -2.94 -7.65 -16.88
N SER A 98 -3.36 -7.81 -18.14
CA SER A 98 -4.03 -9.01 -18.63
C SER A 98 -3.62 -9.33 -20.07
N ASP A 99 -2.34 -9.16 -20.37
CA ASP A 99 -1.76 -9.45 -21.68
C ASP A 99 -1.71 -10.98 -21.92
N ALA A 100 -2.06 -11.44 -23.12
CA ALA A 100 -2.00 -12.85 -23.49
C ALA A 100 -0.56 -13.37 -23.59
N ASN A 101 0.43 -12.50 -23.81
CA ASN A 101 1.83 -12.87 -23.83
C ASN A 101 2.39 -13.16 -22.42
N GLU A 102 1.69 -12.72 -21.38
CA GLU A 102 2.05 -12.93 -19.97
C GLU A 102 1.20 -14.03 -19.30
N LYS A 103 0.33 -14.70 -20.08
CA LYS A 103 -0.59 -15.73 -19.58
C LYS A 103 -0.46 -17.00 -20.39
N GLU A 104 -0.47 -18.14 -19.71
CA GLU A 104 -0.49 -19.46 -20.33
C GLU A 104 -1.65 -20.29 -19.75
N GLN A 105 -1.94 -21.43 -20.37
CA GLN A 105 -2.94 -22.40 -19.90
C GLN A 105 -4.37 -21.83 -19.85
N PHE A 106 -4.67 -20.88 -20.74
CA PHE A 106 -6.00 -20.31 -20.87
C PHE A 106 -7.01 -21.39 -21.29
N ARG A 107 -7.97 -21.68 -20.41
CA ARG A 107 -9.02 -22.68 -20.63
C ARG A 107 -10.37 -22.24 -20.07
N PRO A 108 -11.49 -22.85 -20.53
CA PRO A 108 -12.78 -22.70 -19.87
C PRO A 108 -12.76 -23.23 -18.43
N PHE A 109 -13.76 -22.82 -17.65
CA PHE A 109 -14.03 -23.39 -16.33
C PHE A 109 -14.39 -24.88 -16.46
N SER A 110 -13.87 -25.70 -15.55
CA SER A 110 -14.24 -27.09 -15.38
C SER A 110 -15.67 -27.22 -14.83
N ALA A 111 -16.21 -28.44 -14.83
CA ALA A 111 -17.54 -28.69 -14.27
C ALA A 111 -17.60 -28.36 -12.76
N ASP A 112 -16.56 -28.70 -12.01
CA ASP A 112 -16.48 -28.44 -10.56
C ASP A 112 -16.28 -26.95 -10.28
N GLU A 113 -15.45 -26.26 -11.07
CA GLU A 113 -15.29 -24.80 -10.98
C GLU A 113 -16.61 -24.08 -11.28
N LEU A 114 -17.37 -24.53 -12.30
CA LEU A 114 -18.70 -23.99 -12.57
C LEU A 114 -19.69 -24.27 -11.45
N ALA A 115 -19.58 -25.42 -10.77
CA ALA A 115 -20.43 -25.73 -9.61
C ALA A 115 -20.14 -24.77 -8.45
N VAL A 116 -18.87 -24.54 -8.13
CA VAL A 116 -18.42 -23.53 -7.15
C VAL A 116 -18.92 -22.14 -7.54
N ALA A 117 -18.69 -21.71 -8.78
CA ALA A 117 -19.11 -20.41 -9.29
C ALA A 117 -20.62 -20.15 -9.09
N LYS A 118 -21.46 -21.17 -9.30
CA LYS A 118 -22.91 -21.11 -9.06
C LYS A 118 -23.25 -21.05 -7.58
N ALA A 119 -22.53 -21.79 -6.74
CA ALA A 119 -22.77 -21.85 -5.30
C ALA A 119 -22.41 -20.52 -4.59
N LEU A 120 -21.34 -19.85 -5.02
CA LEU A 120 -20.85 -18.60 -4.43
C LEU A 120 -21.91 -17.48 -4.38
N ALA A 121 -22.83 -17.44 -5.33
CA ALA A 121 -23.89 -16.43 -5.34
C ALA A 121 -24.84 -16.53 -4.13
N SER A 122 -24.96 -17.72 -3.54
CA SER A 122 -25.91 -17.98 -2.44
C SER A 122 -25.38 -17.57 -1.07
N ILE A 123 -24.07 -17.32 -0.95
CA ILE A 123 -23.43 -16.94 0.32
C ILE A 123 -23.20 -15.43 0.45
N ILE A 124 -23.65 -14.64 -0.53
CA ILE A 124 -23.53 -13.18 -0.46
C ILE A 124 -24.54 -12.66 0.57
N GLY A 125 -24.03 -12.11 1.67
CA GLY A 125 -24.82 -11.54 2.76
C GLY A 125 -24.63 -10.05 2.94
N MET A 126 -25.28 -9.52 3.99
CA MET A 126 -25.10 -8.15 4.48
C MET A 126 -24.37 -8.19 5.82
N TYR A 127 -23.39 -7.31 6.02
CA TYR A 127 -22.64 -7.22 7.27
C TYR A 127 -22.34 -5.77 7.67
N LYS A 128 -22.00 -5.58 8.94
CA LYS A 128 -21.39 -4.34 9.46
C LYS A 128 -20.04 -4.69 10.08
N TRP A 129 -19.06 -3.80 9.92
CA TRP A 129 -17.76 -3.98 10.58
C TRP A 129 -17.91 -3.85 12.10
N ARG A 130 -17.35 -4.80 12.86
CA ARG A 130 -17.36 -4.75 14.34
C ARG A 130 -16.78 -3.45 14.88
N GLU A 131 -15.67 -3.00 14.30
CA GLU A 131 -15.04 -1.73 14.66
C GLU A 131 -15.91 -0.50 14.31
N ALA A 132 -16.64 -0.56 13.19
CA ALA A 132 -17.59 0.50 12.84
C ALA A 132 -18.77 0.53 13.81
N ILE A 133 -19.28 -0.64 14.21
CA ILE A 133 -20.32 -0.74 15.26
C ILE A 133 -19.80 -0.17 16.58
N ALA A 134 -18.60 -0.56 17.00
CA ALA A 134 -18.01 -0.05 18.24
C ALA A 134 -17.84 1.47 18.25
N ARG A 135 -17.46 2.07 17.10
CA ARG A 135 -17.25 3.52 16.97
C ARG A 135 -18.52 4.33 16.72
N LYS A 136 -19.48 3.79 15.96
CA LYS A 136 -20.63 4.54 15.42
C LYS A 136 -21.99 4.04 15.91
N GLY A 137 -22.02 2.93 16.66
CA GLY A 137 -23.26 2.30 17.11
C GLY A 137 -24.19 1.97 15.95
N LEU A 138 -25.42 2.48 16.04
CA LEU A 138 -26.47 2.25 15.05
C LEU A 138 -26.14 2.85 13.67
N ASP A 139 -25.31 3.90 13.62
CA ASP A 139 -24.91 4.60 12.39
C ASP A 139 -23.83 3.86 11.58
N ALA A 140 -23.34 2.72 12.07
CA ALA A 140 -22.49 1.84 11.28
C ALA A 140 -23.23 1.41 9.99
N ARG A 141 -22.58 1.54 8.84
CA ARG A 141 -23.19 1.26 7.54
C ARG A 141 -23.25 -0.24 7.28
N TRP A 142 -24.27 -0.65 6.53
CA TRP A 142 -24.36 -1.99 5.97
C TRP A 142 -23.46 -2.10 4.73
N HIS A 143 -22.79 -3.23 4.60
CA HIS A 143 -21.94 -3.63 3.48
C HIS A 143 -22.43 -4.98 2.94
N ALA A 144 -22.23 -5.23 1.65
CA ALA A 144 -22.58 -6.50 1.01
C ALA A 144 -21.32 -7.31 0.71
N GLY A 145 -21.39 -8.63 0.89
CA GLY A 145 -20.31 -9.56 0.59
C GLY A 145 -20.33 -10.80 1.47
N PRO A 146 -19.61 -11.87 1.08
CA PRO A 146 -19.49 -13.08 1.89
C PRO A 146 -18.38 -12.96 2.95
N TYR A 147 -18.39 -13.85 3.93
CA TYR A 147 -17.19 -14.09 4.74
C TYR A 147 -16.17 -14.92 3.96
N ALA A 148 -14.88 -14.62 4.13
CA ALA A 148 -13.82 -15.34 3.42
C ALA A 148 -13.83 -16.84 3.72
N GLN A 149 -14.16 -17.21 4.96
CA GLN A 149 -14.29 -18.59 5.40
C GLN A 149 -15.41 -19.34 4.69
N GLU A 150 -16.52 -18.67 4.35
CA GLU A 150 -17.61 -19.28 3.59
C GLU A 150 -17.21 -19.53 2.14
N VAL A 151 -16.48 -18.59 1.52
CA VAL A 151 -15.90 -18.80 0.20
C VAL A 151 -14.97 -20.02 0.20
N ILE A 152 -14.06 -20.11 1.17
CA ILE A 152 -13.16 -21.26 1.33
C ILE A 152 -13.95 -22.56 1.49
N ALA A 153 -14.98 -22.57 2.34
CA ALA A 153 -15.82 -23.74 2.56
C ALA A 153 -16.55 -24.19 1.28
N VAL A 154 -17.04 -23.26 0.46
CA VAL A 154 -17.68 -23.58 -0.83
C VAL A 154 -16.68 -24.24 -1.77
N PHE A 155 -15.46 -23.71 -1.91
CA PHE A 155 -14.42 -24.34 -2.74
C PHE A 155 -14.11 -25.76 -2.25
N SER A 156 -13.86 -25.93 -0.94
CA SER A 156 -13.54 -27.23 -0.37
C SER A 156 -14.66 -28.25 -0.51
N ALA A 157 -15.92 -27.83 -0.43
CA ALA A 157 -17.08 -28.71 -0.63
C ALA A 157 -17.16 -29.32 -2.04
N HIS A 158 -16.52 -28.68 -3.02
CA HIS A 158 -16.41 -29.14 -4.40
C HIS A 158 -15.02 -29.70 -4.74
N GLY A 159 -14.18 -29.96 -3.72
CA GLY A 159 -12.84 -30.53 -3.91
C GLY A 159 -11.82 -29.56 -4.52
N LEU A 160 -12.10 -28.25 -4.47
CA LEU A 160 -11.19 -27.21 -4.95
C LEU A 160 -10.58 -26.42 -3.78
N ASP A 161 -9.42 -25.81 -4.02
CA ASP A 161 -8.76 -24.91 -3.08
C ASP A 161 -8.95 -23.44 -3.50
N ALA A 162 -9.57 -22.64 -2.64
CA ALA A 162 -9.77 -21.20 -2.88
C ALA A 162 -8.46 -20.40 -2.94
N PHE A 163 -7.39 -20.89 -2.30
CA PHE A 163 -6.07 -20.23 -2.32
C PHE A 163 -5.34 -20.53 -3.63
N GLU A 164 -5.41 -21.77 -4.13
CA GLU A 164 -4.84 -22.16 -5.42
C GLU A 164 -5.50 -21.39 -6.58
N HIS A 165 -6.81 -21.14 -6.50
CA HIS A 165 -7.55 -20.35 -7.48
C HIS A 165 -7.42 -18.82 -7.27
N GLY A 166 -6.61 -18.38 -6.29
CA GLY A 166 -6.31 -16.97 -6.06
C GLY A 166 -7.47 -16.11 -5.55
N VAL A 167 -8.63 -16.69 -5.22
CA VAL A 167 -9.80 -15.95 -4.71
C VAL A 167 -9.63 -15.57 -3.25
N ALA A 168 -9.09 -16.49 -2.44
CA ALA A 168 -8.83 -16.27 -1.02
C ALA A 168 -7.37 -15.93 -0.77
N CYS A 169 -7.12 -15.12 0.26
CA CYS A 169 -5.80 -14.79 0.75
C CYS A 169 -5.78 -14.96 2.28
N TYR A 170 -4.63 -15.35 2.81
CA TYR A 170 -4.36 -15.45 4.24
C TYR A 170 -3.01 -14.84 4.53
N ASP A 171 -2.99 -13.89 5.45
CA ASP A 171 -1.77 -13.28 5.97
C ASP A 171 -1.72 -13.52 7.47
N GLU A 172 -0.54 -13.87 7.97
CA GLU A 172 -0.23 -13.95 9.39
C GLU A 172 1.05 -13.18 9.69
N TRP A 173 1.11 -12.57 10.88
CA TRP A 173 2.26 -11.81 11.32
C TRP A 173 2.52 -12.03 12.81
N PRO A 174 3.81 -12.06 13.21
CA PRO A 174 4.18 -12.13 14.61
C PRO A 174 3.89 -10.81 15.33
N GLU A 175 4.03 -10.83 16.64
CA GLU A 175 4.08 -9.59 17.42
C GLU A 175 5.28 -8.76 16.96
N GLY A 176 5.06 -7.45 16.83
CA GLY A 176 6.08 -6.50 16.43
C GLY A 176 6.04 -5.25 17.29
N ALA A 177 7.11 -4.46 17.21
CA ALA A 177 7.20 -3.16 17.86
C ALA A 177 7.72 -2.14 16.84
N ILE A 178 7.07 -0.97 16.79
CA ILE A 178 7.56 0.20 16.05
C ILE A 178 8.02 1.23 17.07
N GLU A 179 9.29 1.60 16.98
CA GLU A 179 9.83 2.70 17.78
C GLU A 179 9.52 4.03 17.09
N HIS A 180 8.74 4.86 17.78
CA HIS A 180 8.45 6.22 17.37
C HIS A 180 9.32 7.18 18.18
N PRO A 181 10.17 7.98 17.52
CA PRO A 181 11.02 8.94 18.22
C PRO A 181 10.23 10.14 18.72
N ALA A 182 10.87 10.92 19.60
CA ALA A 182 10.25 12.13 20.13
C ALA A 182 10.07 13.17 19.03
N THR A 183 8.87 13.76 18.97
CA THR A 183 8.54 14.96 18.22
C THR A 183 8.39 16.14 19.20
N PRO A 184 8.41 17.41 18.74
CA PRO A 184 8.23 18.57 19.63
C PRO A 184 6.95 18.52 20.48
N ASP A 185 5.92 17.82 20.01
CA ASP A 185 4.60 17.66 20.60
C ASP A 185 4.38 16.31 21.31
N ARG A 186 5.31 15.34 21.18
CA ARG A 186 5.13 13.99 21.73
C ARG A 186 6.45 13.34 22.10
N ALA A 187 6.54 12.80 23.32
CA ALA A 187 7.69 11.98 23.72
C ALA A 187 7.81 10.71 22.86
N ALA A 188 9.02 10.17 22.77
CA ALA A 188 9.27 8.89 22.12
C ALA A 188 8.39 7.80 22.76
N TRP A 189 7.88 6.89 21.94
CA TRP A 189 6.99 5.82 22.39
C TRP A 189 7.12 4.59 21.50
N THR A 190 6.81 3.43 22.05
CA THR A 190 6.83 2.16 21.34
C THR A 190 5.41 1.72 21.03
N GLU A 191 5.10 1.53 19.75
CA GLU A 191 3.85 0.95 19.29
C GLU A 191 3.97 -0.58 19.25
N ILE A 192 3.19 -1.27 20.08
CA ILE A 192 3.12 -2.73 20.02
C ILE A 192 2.06 -3.15 19.01
N ILE A 193 2.49 -3.93 18.03
CA ILE A 193 1.64 -4.56 17.03
C ILE A 193 1.42 -6.00 17.49
N PRO A 194 0.23 -6.36 17.98
CA PRO A 194 -0.01 -7.72 18.41
C PRO A 194 0.08 -8.70 17.23
N ALA A 195 0.55 -9.91 17.53
CA ALA A 195 0.49 -11.02 16.58
C ALA A 195 -0.95 -11.24 16.10
N GLY A 196 -1.12 -11.65 14.86
CA GLY A 196 -2.45 -11.88 14.33
C GLY A 196 -2.44 -12.48 12.93
N SER A 197 -3.64 -12.80 12.47
CA SER A 197 -3.86 -13.25 11.11
C SER A 197 -5.18 -12.74 10.56
N ARG A 198 -5.29 -12.70 9.24
CA ARG A 198 -6.48 -12.24 8.52
C ARG A 198 -6.68 -13.05 7.26
N TYR A 199 -7.94 -13.44 7.04
CA TYR A 199 -8.41 -13.85 5.72
C TYR A 199 -8.91 -12.63 4.94
N ALA A 200 -8.63 -12.63 3.64
CA ALA A 200 -9.09 -11.62 2.70
C ALA A 200 -9.58 -12.27 1.40
N LEU A 201 -10.34 -11.52 0.61
CA LEU A 201 -10.85 -11.95 -0.69
C LEU A 201 -10.39 -10.99 -1.77
N ARG A 202 -9.96 -11.53 -2.92
CA ARG A 202 -9.77 -10.76 -4.14
C ARG A 202 -11.13 -10.55 -4.80
N TYR A 203 -11.82 -9.46 -4.44
CA TYR A 203 -13.19 -9.22 -4.90
C TYR A 203 -13.32 -9.13 -6.44
N ALA A 204 -12.30 -8.65 -7.15
CA ALA A 204 -12.30 -8.65 -8.61
C ALA A 204 -12.36 -10.08 -9.18
N GLU A 205 -11.54 -10.99 -8.65
CA GLU A 205 -11.55 -12.41 -9.01
C GLU A 205 -12.88 -13.06 -8.63
N LEU A 206 -13.32 -12.87 -7.38
CA LEU A 206 -14.62 -13.39 -6.91
C LEU A 206 -15.79 -12.96 -7.80
N ASN A 207 -15.79 -11.71 -8.26
CA ASN A 207 -16.84 -11.21 -9.15
C ASN A 207 -16.81 -11.88 -10.53
N LEU A 208 -15.63 -12.25 -11.05
CA LEU A 208 -15.52 -13.03 -12.30
C LEU A 208 -16.05 -14.46 -12.14
N TRP A 209 -15.79 -15.09 -10.99
CA TRP A 209 -16.39 -16.38 -10.63
C TRP A 209 -17.92 -16.28 -10.58
N LEU A 210 -18.46 -15.27 -9.89
CA LEU A 210 -19.90 -15.03 -9.85
C LEU A 210 -20.50 -14.81 -11.23
N ALA A 211 -19.85 -13.99 -12.07
CA ALA A 211 -20.27 -13.75 -13.45
C ALA A 211 -20.32 -15.04 -14.26
N ARG A 212 -19.30 -15.90 -14.16
CA ARG A 212 -19.32 -17.22 -14.83
C ARG A 212 -20.40 -18.14 -14.29
N GLY A 213 -20.67 -18.10 -12.99
CA GLY A 213 -21.77 -18.86 -12.38
C GLY A 213 -23.14 -18.43 -12.90
N PHE A 214 -23.38 -17.12 -13.03
CA PHE A 214 -24.62 -16.58 -13.58
C PHE A 214 -24.80 -16.92 -15.05
N ASP A 215 -23.78 -16.72 -15.88
CA ASP A 215 -23.77 -17.11 -17.30
C ASP A 215 -24.12 -18.59 -17.48
N ALA A 216 -23.49 -19.48 -16.71
CA ALA A 216 -23.77 -20.91 -16.79
C ALA A 216 -25.18 -21.30 -16.31
N ARG A 217 -25.81 -20.52 -15.42
CA ARG A 217 -27.22 -20.72 -15.03
C ARG A 217 -28.16 -20.25 -16.12
N LEU A 218 -27.89 -19.09 -16.73
CA LEU A 218 -28.69 -18.54 -17.82
C LEU A 218 -28.66 -19.47 -19.04
N ALA A 219 -27.47 -19.92 -19.46
CA ALA A 219 -27.34 -20.86 -20.58
C ALA A 219 -28.13 -22.16 -20.36
N ALA A 220 -28.16 -22.69 -19.13
CA ALA A 220 -28.94 -23.88 -18.81
C ALA A 220 -30.45 -23.63 -18.90
N LEU A 221 -30.94 -22.46 -18.46
CA LEU A 221 -32.34 -22.07 -18.58
C LEU A 221 -32.76 -21.88 -20.04
N GLU A 222 -31.91 -21.21 -20.84
CA GLU A 222 -32.17 -20.99 -22.27
C GLU A 222 -32.20 -22.29 -23.07
N ALA A 223 -31.34 -23.25 -22.73
CA ALA A 223 -31.36 -24.59 -23.32
C ALA A 223 -32.64 -25.34 -22.95
N ALA A 224 -33.06 -25.27 -21.68
CA ALA A 224 -34.29 -25.92 -21.21
C ALA A 224 -35.56 -25.31 -21.83
N ALA A 225 -35.57 -24.01 -22.12
CA ALA A 225 -36.71 -23.34 -22.75
C ALA A 225 -36.89 -23.68 -24.25
N LYS A 226 -35.86 -24.24 -24.89
CA LYS A 226 -35.87 -24.65 -26.31
C LYS A 226 -36.19 -26.14 -26.50
N ALA A 227 -36.14 -26.93 -25.43
CA ALA A 227 -36.41 -28.36 -25.41
C ALA A 227 -37.91 -28.63 -25.19
#